data_AF-C7XTZ5-F1
#
_entry.id   AF-C7XTZ5-F1
#
_cell.length_a   1.000
_cell.length_b   1.000
_cell.length_c   1.000
_cell.angle_alpha   90.00
_cell.angle_beta   90.00
_cell.angle_gamma   90.00
#
_symmetry.space_group_name_H-M   'P 1'
#
loop_
_entity.id
_entity.type
_entity.pdbx_description
1 polymer ?
#
loop_
_entity_poly.entity_id
_entity_poly.type
_entity_poly.pdbx_seq_one_letter_code
_entity_poly.pdbx_strand_id
1 'polypeptide(L)'
;MQTNAWFESLPIAPIGSWEPVSGGDINEAYRVIADGIPYFIKVQPHQSAQYFAHEQAGLKALGAVINTPTPIASGDLDGNAYLILNWIDEGPEDQTALGRAVAKLHQQHADQFGFTTNHRTKVLLKDNHWNNDWRDFYVNQRLQP
;
A
#
# COMPACT_ATOMS: atom_id res chain seq x y z
N MET A 1 -8.00 17.90 4.88
CA MET A 1 -7.17 17.94 6.10
C MET A 1 -7.95 17.40 7.28
N GLN A 2 -7.44 16.31 7.85
CA GLN A 2 -8.03 15.65 9.02
C GLN A 2 -7.86 16.49 10.30
N THR A 3 -8.74 16.25 11.28
CA THR A 3 -8.73 16.93 12.59
C THR A 3 -8.03 16.06 13.64
N ASN A 4 -7.66 16.65 14.79
CA ASN A 4 -7.12 15.88 15.92
C ASN A 4 -8.08 14.76 16.36
N ALA A 5 -9.38 15.07 16.44
CA ALA A 5 -10.40 14.08 16.82
C ALA A 5 -10.49 12.90 15.85
N TRP A 6 -10.25 13.13 14.55
CA TRP A 6 -10.19 12.06 13.56
C TRP A 6 -9.02 11.12 13.84
N PHE A 7 -7.84 11.66 14.10
CA PHE A 7 -6.65 10.88 14.46
C PHE A 7 -6.85 10.09 15.77
N GLU A 8 -7.41 10.71 16.80
CA GLU A 8 -7.71 10.05 18.09
C GLU A 8 -8.68 8.86 17.98
N SER A 9 -9.45 8.78 16.90
CA SER A 9 -10.42 7.71 16.65
C SER A 9 -9.83 6.53 15.87
N LEU A 10 -8.56 6.60 15.47
CA LEU A 10 -7.89 5.51 14.76
C LEU A 10 -7.60 4.32 15.69
N PRO A 11 -7.57 3.08 15.16
CA PRO A 11 -7.36 1.87 15.95
C PRO A 11 -5.87 1.63 16.29
N ILE A 12 -5.20 2.65 16.81
CA ILE A 12 -3.82 2.61 17.29
C ILE A 12 -3.72 3.21 18.69
N ALA A 13 -2.52 3.17 19.28
CA ALA A 13 -2.27 3.78 20.58
C ALA A 13 -2.62 5.30 20.57
N PRO A 14 -2.80 5.92 21.76
CA PRO A 14 -3.02 7.36 21.85
C PRO A 14 -1.94 8.14 21.12
N ILE A 15 -2.39 9.07 20.27
CA ILE A 15 -1.53 9.87 19.42
C ILE A 15 -0.97 11.05 20.23
N GLY A 16 0.35 11.17 20.23
CA GLY A 16 1.05 12.31 20.82
C GLY A 16 1.20 13.47 19.85
N SER A 17 1.51 13.19 18.58
CA SER A 17 1.65 14.21 17.54
C SER A 17 1.43 13.64 16.14
N TRP A 18 1.12 14.52 15.19
CA TRP A 18 1.04 14.19 13.78
C TRP A 18 1.45 15.39 12.92
N GLU A 19 1.94 15.10 11.72
CA GLU A 19 2.29 16.11 10.72
C GLU A 19 1.99 15.59 9.32
N PRO A 20 1.52 16.44 8.39
CA PRO A 20 1.43 16.08 6.99
C PRO A 20 2.84 15.88 6.42
N VAL A 21 3.02 14.87 5.59
CA VAL A 21 4.29 14.61 4.88
C VAL A 21 4.06 14.61 3.38
N SER A 22 5.09 14.99 2.63
CA SER A 22 5.06 14.94 1.17
C SER A 22 5.09 13.48 0.67
N GLY A 23 4.63 13.25 -0.57
CA GLY A 23 4.75 11.95 -1.24
C GLY A 23 3.44 11.31 -1.70
N GLY A 24 2.28 11.88 -1.37
CA GLY A 24 0.99 11.44 -1.90
C GLY A 24 0.54 12.30 -3.08
N ASP A 25 0.55 11.75 -4.31
CA ASP A 25 -0.03 12.42 -5.48
C ASP A 25 -1.57 12.30 -5.51
N ILE A 26 -2.10 11.24 -4.88
CA ILE A 26 -3.52 10.87 -4.89
C ILE A 26 -4.14 10.83 -3.49
N ASN A 27 -3.34 10.54 -2.46
CA ASN A 27 -3.80 10.37 -1.07
C ASN A 27 -3.19 11.46 -0.18
N GLU A 28 -3.91 11.89 0.84
CA GLU A 28 -3.30 12.63 1.95
C GLU A 28 -2.34 11.68 2.69
N ALA A 29 -1.19 12.19 3.14
CA ALA A 29 -0.14 11.40 3.78
C ALA A 29 0.33 12.07 5.07
N TYR A 30 0.44 11.28 6.14
CA TYR A 30 0.76 11.77 7.47
C TYR A 30 1.81 10.90 8.16
N ARG A 31 2.68 11.55 8.92
CA ARG A 31 3.48 10.91 9.96
C ARG A 31 2.76 11.10 11.28
N VAL A 32 2.57 10.01 12.03
CA VAL A 32 1.87 10.02 13.32
C VAL A 32 2.74 9.35 14.36
N ILE A 33 2.91 9.99 15.52
CA ILE A 33 3.59 9.41 16.67
C ILE A 33 2.53 8.97 17.68
N ALA A 34 2.45 7.67 17.94
CA ALA A 34 1.54 7.11 18.94
C ALA A 34 2.32 6.25 19.92
N ASP A 35 2.20 6.54 21.22
CA ASP A 35 3.00 5.93 22.30
C ASP A 35 4.52 5.90 22.00
N GLY A 36 5.04 7.00 21.44
CA GLY A 36 6.45 7.14 21.04
C GLY A 36 6.85 6.37 19.77
N ILE A 37 5.94 5.63 19.15
CA ILE A 37 6.19 4.84 17.93
C ILE A 37 5.71 5.63 16.70
N PRO A 38 6.55 5.79 15.65
CA PRO A 38 6.14 6.45 14.42
C PRO A 38 5.38 5.52 13.47
N TYR A 39 4.33 6.05 12.86
CA TYR A 39 3.49 5.42 11.85
C TYR A 39 3.37 6.31 10.62
N PHE A 40 3.17 5.69 9.47
CA PHE A 40 2.79 6.36 8.24
C PHE A 40 1.33 6.08 7.93
N ILE A 41 0.52 7.12 7.74
CA ILE A 41 -0.91 7.00 7.47
C ILE A 41 -1.24 7.61 6.12
N LYS A 42 -1.84 6.80 5.24
CA LYS A 42 -2.48 7.26 4.01
C LYS A 42 -3.95 7.45 4.26
N VAL A 43 -4.51 8.56 3.76
CA VAL A 43 -5.94 8.84 3.81
C VAL A 43 -6.43 9.18 2.41
N GLN A 44 -7.53 8.56 2.00
CA GLN A 44 -8.22 8.89 0.76
C GLN A 44 -9.64 9.38 1.08
N PRO A 45 -9.89 10.70 0.92
CA PRO A 45 -11.21 11.27 1.15
C PRO A 45 -12.31 10.65 0.27
N HIS A 46 -13.51 10.55 0.83
CA HIS A 46 -14.72 10.11 0.12
C HIS A 46 -14.59 8.72 -0.52
N GLN A 47 -13.91 7.81 0.15
CA GLN A 47 -13.74 6.43 -0.28
C GLN A 47 -14.01 5.48 0.88
N SER A 48 -14.45 4.27 0.55
CA SER A 48 -14.64 3.20 1.53
C SER A 48 -13.31 2.50 1.85
N ALA A 49 -13.30 1.72 2.94
CA ALA A 49 -12.16 0.89 3.35
C ALA A 49 -11.58 0.01 2.22
N GLN A 50 -12.42 -0.37 1.24
CA GLN A 50 -12.02 -1.20 0.11
C GLN A 50 -10.96 -0.52 -0.78
N TYR A 51 -10.86 0.82 -0.75
CA TYR A 51 -9.89 1.57 -1.55
C TYR A 51 -8.46 1.07 -1.33
N PHE A 52 -8.06 0.81 -0.08
CA PHE A 52 -6.72 0.34 0.26
C PHE A 52 -6.54 -1.19 0.26
N ALA A 53 -7.59 -1.97 -0.06
CA ALA A 53 -7.51 -3.43 -0.02
C ALA A 53 -6.43 -4.00 -0.95
N HIS A 54 -6.30 -3.42 -2.15
CA HIS A 54 -5.28 -3.81 -3.12
C HIS A 54 -3.85 -3.55 -2.63
N GLU A 55 -3.62 -2.42 -1.97
CA GLU A 55 -2.31 -2.03 -1.45
C GLU A 55 -1.91 -2.91 -0.27
N GLN A 56 -2.85 -3.22 0.62
CA GLN A 56 -2.63 -4.16 1.72
C GLN A 56 -2.29 -5.56 1.21
N ALA A 57 -3.03 -6.06 0.22
CA ALA A 57 -2.76 -7.37 -0.38
C ALA A 57 -1.38 -7.40 -1.04
N GLY A 58 -1.00 -6.34 -1.78
CA GLY A 58 0.31 -6.21 -2.39
C GLY A 58 1.44 -6.18 -1.37
N LEU A 59 1.35 -5.31 -0.36
CA LEU A 59 2.36 -5.20 0.71
C LEU A 59 2.50 -6.50 1.50
N LYS A 60 1.40 -7.19 1.80
CA LYS A 60 1.45 -8.51 2.47
C LYS A 60 2.16 -9.57 1.61
N ALA A 61 1.91 -9.59 0.30
CA ALA A 61 2.57 -10.53 -0.61
C ALA A 61 4.07 -10.24 -0.76
N LEU A 62 4.44 -8.97 -0.95
CA LEU A 62 5.84 -8.55 -1.06
C LEU A 62 6.61 -8.72 0.25
N GLY A 63 6.00 -8.35 1.37
CA GLY A 63 6.56 -8.40 2.71
C GLY A 63 6.87 -9.82 3.21
N ALA A 64 6.27 -10.84 2.60
CA ALA A 64 6.63 -12.24 2.86
C ALA A 64 8.03 -12.61 2.33
N VAL A 65 8.63 -11.79 1.46
CA VAL A 65 9.85 -12.12 0.72
C VAL A 65 10.99 -11.13 1.00
N ILE A 66 10.66 -9.84 0.99
CA ILE A 66 11.61 -8.73 1.15
C ILE A 66 11.06 -7.70 2.14
N ASN A 67 11.93 -6.82 2.63
CA ASN A 67 11.51 -5.73 3.51
C ASN A 67 10.64 -4.72 2.73
N THR A 68 9.43 -4.49 3.21
CA THR A 68 8.48 -3.50 2.67
C THR A 68 7.75 -2.82 3.83
N PRO A 69 7.05 -1.70 3.60
CA PRO A 69 6.06 -1.22 4.56
C PRO A 69 5.11 -2.35 4.96
N THR A 70 4.86 -2.46 6.26
CA THR A 70 4.03 -3.45 6.91
C THR A 70 2.67 -2.83 7.21
N PRO A 71 1.57 -3.36 6.63
CA PRO A 71 0.22 -2.96 6.99
C PRO A 71 -0.09 -3.29 8.45
N ILE A 72 -0.51 -2.29 9.22
CA ILE A 72 -0.89 -2.46 10.64
C ILE A 72 -2.41 -2.49 10.77
N ALA A 73 -3.09 -1.51 10.17
CA ALA A 73 -4.54 -1.41 10.20
C ALA A 73 -5.04 -0.63 8.98
N SER A 74 -6.31 -0.83 8.65
CA SER A 74 -7.00 -0.12 7.60
C SER A 74 -8.49 -0.09 7.86
N GLY A 75 -9.18 0.85 7.24
CA GLY A 75 -10.62 0.98 7.40
C GLY A 75 -11.16 2.21 6.72
N ASP A 76 -12.37 2.57 7.07
CA ASP A 76 -12.95 3.88 6.83
C ASP A 76 -13.30 4.55 8.15
N LEU A 77 -13.15 5.87 8.17
CA LEU A 77 -13.52 6.71 9.30
C LEU A 77 -14.04 8.03 8.75
N ASP A 78 -15.27 8.40 9.13
CA ASP A 78 -15.97 9.60 8.65
C ASP A 78 -16.03 9.72 7.11
N GLY A 79 -16.20 8.59 6.42
CA GLY A 79 -16.26 8.53 4.96
C GLY A 79 -14.90 8.67 4.25
N ASN A 80 -13.79 8.58 4.99
CA ASN A 80 -12.44 8.60 4.46
C ASN A 80 -11.77 7.25 4.67
N ALA A 81 -11.27 6.64 3.60
CA ALA A 81 -10.49 5.42 3.70
C ALA A 81 -9.13 5.72 4.32
N TYR A 82 -8.60 4.83 5.15
CA TYR A 82 -7.25 4.96 5.68
C TYR A 82 -6.45 3.64 5.60
N LEU A 83 -5.13 3.78 5.55
CA LEU A 83 -4.16 2.70 5.67
C LEU A 83 -3.02 3.15 6.58
N ILE A 84 -2.83 2.42 7.67
CA ILE A 84 -1.76 2.62 8.65
C ILE A 84 -0.64 1.63 8.36
N LEU A 85 0.56 2.15 8.15
CA LEU A 85 1.79 1.41 7.91
C LEU A 85 2.81 1.74 8.99
N ASN A 86 3.79 0.86 9.20
CA ASN A 86 4.97 1.26 9.98
C ASN A 86 5.69 2.42 9.29
N TRP A 87 6.29 3.30 10.07
CA TRP A 87 7.23 4.28 9.54
C TRP A 87 8.54 3.59 9.13
N ILE A 88 9.15 4.07 8.06
CA ILE A 88 10.48 3.63 7.61
C ILE A 88 11.34 4.88 7.53
N ASP A 89 12.42 4.90 8.30
CA ASP A 89 13.42 5.96 8.20
C ASP A 89 14.28 5.74 6.96
N GLU A 90 14.64 6.85 6.31
CA GLU A 90 15.60 6.81 5.22
C GLU A 90 16.96 6.32 5.73
N GLY A 91 17.49 5.30 5.05
CA GLY A 91 18.79 4.74 5.33
C GLY A 91 19.82 5.10 4.25
N PRO A 92 21.08 4.71 4.43
CA PRO A 92 22.08 4.84 3.38
C PRO A 92 21.67 4.05 2.13
N GLU A 93 21.94 4.63 0.97
CA GLU A 93 21.64 4.01 -0.31
C GLU A 93 22.58 2.81 -0.57
N ASP A 94 22.00 1.64 -0.85
CA ASP A 94 22.73 0.45 -1.32
C ASP A 94 21.99 -0.19 -2.50
N GLN A 95 22.37 0.23 -3.71
CA GLN A 95 21.83 -0.31 -4.95
C GLN A 95 22.12 -1.80 -5.13
N THR A 96 23.19 -2.32 -4.55
CA THR A 96 23.52 -3.75 -4.64
C THR A 96 22.60 -4.58 -3.76
N ALA A 97 22.32 -4.11 -2.54
CA ALA A 97 21.32 -4.74 -1.67
C ALA A 97 19.93 -4.69 -2.29
N LEU A 98 19.55 -3.54 -2.88
CA LEU A 98 18.28 -3.42 -3.61
C LEU A 98 18.20 -4.41 -4.76
N GLY A 99 19.24 -4.51 -5.60
CA GLY A 99 19.28 -5.47 -6.71
C GLY A 99 19.13 -6.93 -6.26
N ARG A 100 19.79 -7.31 -5.15
CA ARG A 100 19.62 -8.64 -4.55
C ARG A 100 18.20 -8.89 -4.04
N ALA A 101 17.57 -7.88 -3.42
CA ALA A 101 16.19 -7.98 -2.94
C ALA A 101 15.20 -8.16 -4.10
N VAL A 102 15.33 -7.36 -5.17
CA VAL A 102 14.48 -7.47 -6.36
C VAL A 102 14.67 -8.81 -7.06
N ALA A 103 15.90 -9.31 -7.16
CA ALA A 103 16.16 -10.64 -7.71
C ALA A 103 15.50 -11.75 -6.87
N LYS A 104 15.61 -11.69 -5.53
CA LYS A 104 14.95 -12.62 -4.61
C LYS A 104 13.43 -12.60 -4.78
N LEU A 105 12.85 -11.41 -4.98
CA LEU A 105 11.42 -11.24 -5.23
C LEU A 105 10.99 -11.92 -6.53
N HIS A 106 11.69 -11.67 -7.65
CA HIS A 106 11.35 -12.25 -8.95
C HIS A 106 11.59 -13.76 -9.05
N GLN A 107 12.37 -14.35 -8.13
CA GLN A 107 12.52 -15.80 -8.03
C GLN A 107 11.31 -16.49 -7.37
N GLN A 108 10.33 -15.74 -6.86
CA GLN A 108 9.06 -16.31 -6.43
C GLN A 108 8.19 -16.56 -7.67
N HIS A 109 7.94 -17.83 -7.97
CA HIS A 109 7.21 -18.24 -9.16
C HIS A 109 5.76 -18.66 -8.82
N ALA A 110 4.89 -18.51 -9.81
CA ALA A 110 3.53 -19.05 -9.82
C ALA A 110 3.29 -19.71 -11.19
N ASP A 111 2.36 -20.67 -11.23
CA ASP A 111 2.03 -21.40 -12.47
C ASP A 111 1.26 -20.53 -13.49
N GLN A 112 0.71 -19.40 -13.04
CA GLN A 112 -0.15 -18.51 -13.81
C GLN A 112 0.24 -17.05 -13.61
N PHE A 113 -0.13 -16.20 -14.55
CA PHE A 113 0.04 -14.75 -14.51
C PHE A 113 -1.24 -14.10 -14.01
N GLY A 114 -1.15 -13.25 -12.99
CA GLY A 114 -2.30 -12.62 -12.37
C GLY A 114 -2.04 -12.23 -10.93
N PHE A 115 -3.12 -11.88 -10.23
CA PHE A 115 -3.11 -11.60 -8.80
C PHE A 115 -4.51 -11.82 -8.19
N THR A 116 -4.60 -11.98 -6.88
CA THR A 116 -5.84 -12.40 -6.19
C THR A 116 -7.02 -11.44 -6.36
N THR A 117 -6.75 -10.16 -6.61
CA THR A 117 -7.79 -9.13 -6.70
C THR A 117 -7.52 -8.18 -7.85
N ASN A 118 -8.56 -7.88 -8.62
CA ASN A 118 -8.54 -6.78 -9.58
C ASN A 118 -8.45 -5.45 -8.84
N HIS A 119 -7.83 -4.47 -9.48
CA HIS A 119 -7.71 -3.13 -8.92
C HIS A 119 -8.14 -2.09 -9.95
N ARG A 120 -9.10 -1.25 -9.60
CA ARG A 120 -9.56 -0.16 -10.47
C ARG A 120 -8.96 1.16 -10.00
N THR A 121 -8.20 1.81 -10.87
CA THR A 121 -7.83 3.21 -10.72
C THR A 121 -8.92 4.10 -11.32
N LYS A 122 -8.80 5.43 -11.22
CA LYS A 122 -9.77 6.37 -11.85
C LYS A 122 -9.93 6.16 -13.35
N VAL A 123 -8.91 5.63 -14.03
CA VAL A 123 -8.84 5.58 -15.50
C VAL A 123 -8.73 4.17 -16.08
N LEU A 124 -8.37 3.16 -15.27
CA LEU A 124 -8.11 1.82 -15.77
C LEU A 124 -8.49 0.75 -14.74
N LEU A 125 -9.11 -0.33 -15.21
CA LEU A 125 -9.18 -1.58 -14.47
C LEU A 125 -7.90 -2.38 -14.72
N LYS A 126 -7.08 -2.59 -13.69
CA LYS A 126 -6.03 -3.60 -13.71
C LYS A 126 -6.68 -4.96 -13.54
N ASP A 127 -6.93 -5.62 -14.67
CA ASP A 127 -7.44 -6.98 -14.69
C ASP A 127 -6.34 -7.98 -14.27
N ASN A 128 -6.51 -8.58 -13.10
CA ASN A 128 -5.57 -9.50 -12.50
C ASN A 128 -6.07 -10.96 -12.53
N HIS A 129 -7.14 -11.27 -13.27
CA HIS A 129 -7.56 -12.67 -13.44
C HIS A 129 -6.39 -13.54 -13.91
N TRP A 130 -6.33 -14.75 -13.37
CA TRP A 130 -5.26 -15.69 -13.64
C TRP A 130 -5.30 -16.19 -15.09
N ASN A 131 -4.13 -16.24 -15.71
CA ASN A 131 -3.94 -16.65 -17.09
C ASN A 131 -2.71 -17.56 -17.20
N ASN A 132 -2.79 -18.60 -18.03
CA ASN A 132 -1.69 -19.57 -18.21
C ASN A 132 -0.68 -19.14 -19.28
N ASP A 133 -1.00 -18.14 -20.11
CA ASP A 133 -0.14 -17.68 -21.19
C ASP A 133 0.28 -16.22 -20.98
N TRP A 134 1.59 -15.99 -20.90
CA TRP A 134 2.13 -14.65 -20.66
C TRP A 134 1.79 -13.66 -21.77
N ARG A 135 1.83 -14.10 -23.04
CA ARG A 135 1.59 -13.23 -24.19
C ARG A 135 0.13 -12.78 -24.18
N ASP A 136 -0.79 -13.70 -23.97
CA ASP A 136 -2.22 -13.43 -23.86
C ASP A 136 -2.51 -12.49 -22.69
N PHE A 137 -2.01 -12.82 -21.49
CA PHE A 137 -2.13 -11.98 -20.31
C PHE A 137 -1.64 -10.55 -20.55
N TYR A 138 -0.43 -10.40 -21.09
CA TYR A 138 0.16 -9.08 -21.28
C TYR A 138 -0.57 -8.28 -22.36
N VAL A 139 -0.94 -8.89 -23.48
CA VAL A 139 -1.69 -8.20 -24.53
C VAL A 139 -3.08 -7.82 -24.04
N ASN A 140 -3.87 -8.78 -23.56
CA ASN A 140 -5.30 -8.58 -23.30
C ASN A 140 -5.62 -7.97 -21.94
N GLN A 141 -4.75 -8.13 -20.93
CA GLN A 141 -5.00 -7.63 -19.56
C GLN A 141 -4.06 -6.47 -19.16
N ARG A 142 -3.12 -6.06 -20.02
CA ARG A 142 -2.22 -4.90 -19.75
C ARG A 142 -2.16 -3.87 -20.87
N LEU A 143 -2.17 -4.28 -22.14
CA LEU A 143 -2.04 -3.36 -23.28
C LEU A 143 -3.38 -2.95 -23.88
N GLN A 144 -4.32 -3.88 -24.03
CA GLN A 144 -5.66 -3.57 -24.51
C GLN A 144 -6.44 -2.77 -23.44
N PRO A 145 -7.31 -1.81 -23.87
CA PRO A 145 -8.07 -0.95 -22.97
C PRO A 145 -9.14 -1.69 -22.15
#